data_AF-A0A098LKK9-F1
#
_entry.id   AF-A0A098LKK9-F1
#
_cell.length_a   1.000
_cell.length_b   1.000
_cell.length_c   1.000
_cell.angle_alpha   90.00
_cell.angle_beta   90.00
_cell.angle_gamma   90.00
#
_symmetry.space_group_name_H-M   'P 1'
#
loop_
_entity.id
_entity.type
_entity.pdbx_description
1 polymer ?
#
loop_
_entity_poly.entity_id
_entity_poly.type
_entity_poly.pdbx_seq_one_letter_code
_entity_poly.pdbx_strand_id
1 'polypeptide(L)'
;MQTLPANIENNKDYPEVEFVLLDYNSSDGLEAWVKNNMKKYLETGILKYFRTEEPAFFDRTHSRNLLFKLASGDIISNVDADNYTGIGYAAYLNEVFSEDKDIYVVADTKKRYYFLRNAFGRFACQKKDYIAIGGMDETMKSYGSETIDLYERLSNLGRKEYVIKNTNLLKAISHADEERIENEFFLKNIDRFYSKYLSHDSSELLFLFKDHNYEKCKIVPEIIETHLPATILEGTLEKGTWTEEGNNIWLDDKTFQIADKGRLTEVGNSDGDFYKIDDVRFLQNVAKNYSFIINNDKLAQNKRDKSLVVNDNSFGKGCVTFNFETLVNIS
;
A
#
# COMPACT_ATOMS: atom_id res chain seq x y z
N MET A 1 -12.32 14.87 8.63
CA MET A 1 -12.22 13.45 9.01
C MET A 1 -13.27 13.10 10.07
N GLN A 2 -14.11 12.08 9.88
CA GLN A 2 -15.25 11.81 10.78
C GLN A 2 -15.01 10.69 11.81
N THR A 3 -14.10 9.78 11.54
CA THR A 3 -13.86 8.56 12.34
C THR A 3 -12.97 8.82 13.55
N LEU A 4 -11.90 9.61 13.41
CA LEU A 4 -10.90 9.82 14.46
C LEU A 4 -11.50 10.33 15.78
N PRO A 5 -12.35 11.38 15.82
CA PRO A 5 -12.94 11.83 17.09
C PRO A 5 -13.77 10.71 17.75
N ALA A 6 -14.55 9.97 16.97
CA ALA A 6 -15.36 8.87 17.48
C ALA A 6 -14.48 7.72 18.02
N ASN A 7 -13.39 7.39 17.31
CA ASN A 7 -12.47 6.33 17.73
C ASN A 7 -11.76 6.67 19.04
N ILE A 8 -11.35 7.94 19.23
CA ILE A 8 -10.77 8.42 20.48
C ILE A 8 -11.81 8.31 21.61
N GLU A 9 -13.00 8.86 21.42
CA GLU A 9 -14.04 8.83 22.47
C GLU A 9 -14.45 7.40 22.85
N ASN A 10 -14.48 6.48 21.88
CA ASN A 10 -14.79 5.07 22.11
C ASN A 10 -13.71 4.30 22.89
N ASN A 11 -12.49 4.85 23.02
CA ASN A 11 -11.34 4.14 23.58
C ASN A 11 -10.60 4.90 24.69
N LYS A 12 -10.95 6.16 24.94
CA LYS A 12 -10.30 7.03 25.95
C LYS A 12 -10.34 6.47 27.38
N ASP A 13 -11.25 5.55 27.67
CA ASP A 13 -11.37 4.92 28.98
C ASP A 13 -10.27 3.89 29.24
N TYR A 14 -9.52 3.47 28.21
CA TYR A 14 -8.29 2.71 28.36
C TYR A 14 -7.10 3.69 28.54
N PRO A 15 -6.53 3.84 29.74
CA PRO A 15 -5.62 4.97 30.05
C PRO A 15 -4.31 4.98 29.26
N GLU A 16 -3.85 3.83 28.78
CA GLU A 16 -2.58 3.70 28.04
C GLU A 16 -2.76 3.80 26.52
N VAL A 17 -3.97 4.07 26.03
CA VAL A 17 -4.19 4.24 24.59
C VAL A 17 -3.55 5.54 24.11
N GLU A 18 -2.94 5.48 22.94
CA GLU A 18 -2.61 6.66 22.15
C GLU A 18 -3.14 6.50 20.74
N PHE A 19 -3.49 7.63 20.12
CA PHE A 19 -3.82 7.74 18.72
C PHE A 19 -2.70 8.49 18.03
N VAL A 20 -2.06 7.84 17.06
CA VAL A 20 -1.03 8.47 16.22
C VAL A 20 -1.66 8.73 14.86
N LEU A 21 -1.71 9.99 14.45
CA LEU A 21 -2.19 10.41 13.15
C LEU A 21 -1.01 10.90 12.32
N LEU A 22 -0.75 10.26 11.19
CA LEU A 22 0.23 10.70 10.20
C LEU A 22 -0.49 11.33 9.01
N ASP A 23 -0.28 12.63 8.82
CA ASP A 23 -0.56 13.34 7.59
C ASP A 23 0.62 13.11 6.62
N TYR A 24 0.39 12.24 5.65
CA TYR A 24 1.40 11.82 4.68
C TYR A 24 1.36 12.71 3.42
N ASN A 25 1.67 13.99 3.62
CA ASN A 25 1.65 15.05 2.62
C ASN A 25 0.27 15.27 1.98
N SER A 26 -0.80 15.31 2.79
CA SER A 26 -2.14 15.59 2.29
C SER A 26 -2.28 17.04 1.83
N SER A 27 -3.09 17.25 0.78
CA SER A 27 -3.43 18.56 0.21
C SER A 27 -4.89 18.96 0.46
N ASP A 28 -5.61 18.19 1.26
CA ASP A 28 -7.06 18.33 1.52
C ASP A 28 -7.37 19.21 2.75
N GLY A 29 -6.34 19.81 3.35
CA GLY A 29 -6.47 20.66 4.54
C GLY A 29 -6.57 19.88 5.86
N LEU A 30 -6.13 18.62 5.89
CA LEU A 30 -6.11 17.80 7.12
C LEU A 30 -5.46 18.52 8.30
N GLU A 31 -4.28 19.13 8.11
CA GLU A 31 -3.59 19.86 9.19
C GLU A 31 -4.48 20.95 9.81
N ALA A 32 -5.08 21.80 8.96
CA ALA A 32 -5.96 22.87 9.42
C ALA A 32 -7.18 22.31 10.14
N TRP A 33 -7.74 21.20 9.65
CA TRP A 33 -8.84 20.51 10.31
C TRP A 33 -8.43 19.97 11.70
N VAL A 34 -7.26 19.35 11.83
CA VAL A 34 -6.76 18.84 13.12
C VAL A 34 -6.54 20.00 14.11
N LYS A 35 -5.88 21.09 13.68
CA LYS A 35 -5.69 22.30 14.50
C LYS A 35 -6.99 22.84 15.07
N ASN A 36 -8.02 22.91 14.22
CA ASN A 36 -9.30 23.53 14.59
C ASN A 36 -10.24 22.62 15.39
N ASN A 37 -10.18 21.29 15.19
CA ASN A 37 -11.18 20.37 15.73
C ASN A 37 -10.65 19.40 16.80
N MET A 38 -9.33 19.20 16.88
CA MET A 38 -8.74 18.13 17.70
C MET A 38 -7.91 18.65 18.89
N LYS A 39 -7.90 19.97 19.11
CA LYS A 39 -7.11 20.63 20.17
C LYS A 39 -7.24 19.96 21.54
N LYS A 40 -8.47 19.66 21.99
CA LYS A 40 -8.69 19.01 23.28
C LYS A 40 -7.95 17.67 23.42
N TYR A 41 -7.83 16.89 22.34
CA TYR A 41 -7.16 15.58 22.37
C TYR A 41 -5.65 15.72 22.31
N LEU A 42 -5.15 16.68 21.52
CA LEU A 42 -3.72 17.02 21.48
C LEU A 42 -3.23 17.46 22.86
N GLU A 43 -3.99 18.31 23.55
CA GLU A 43 -3.65 18.82 24.88
C GLU A 43 -3.62 17.72 25.95
N THR A 44 -4.50 16.72 25.85
CA THR A 44 -4.47 15.56 26.77
C THR A 44 -3.34 14.57 26.47
N GLY A 45 -2.66 14.69 25.33
CA GLY A 45 -1.64 13.75 24.88
C GLY A 45 -2.18 12.43 24.29
N ILE A 46 -3.51 12.18 24.34
CA ILE A 46 -4.12 10.98 23.75
C ILE A 46 -3.99 10.96 22.22
N LEU A 47 -3.91 12.13 21.58
CA LEU A 47 -3.66 12.26 20.14
C LEU A 47 -2.27 12.86 19.91
N LYS A 48 -1.49 12.19 19.08
CA LYS A 48 -0.20 12.65 18.55
C LYS A 48 -0.35 12.85 17.03
N TYR A 49 -0.08 14.06 16.57
CA TYR A 49 -0.15 14.40 15.15
C TYR A 49 1.26 14.53 14.56
N PHE A 50 1.47 13.90 13.42
CA PHE A 50 2.70 13.99 12.64
C PHE A 50 2.36 14.35 11.21
N ARG A 51 3.18 15.19 10.57
CA ARG A 51 3.06 15.50 9.15
C ARG A 51 4.41 15.35 8.46
N THR A 52 4.44 14.74 7.27
CA THR A 52 5.61 14.77 6.37
C THR A 52 5.23 15.48 5.07
N GLU A 53 6.20 16.10 4.42
CA GLU A 53 6.07 16.73 3.10
C GLU A 53 7.01 16.09 2.06
N GLU A 54 7.83 15.11 2.47
CA GLU A 54 8.83 14.47 1.61
C GLU A 54 8.22 13.62 0.48
N PRO A 55 7.17 12.81 0.71
CA PRO A 55 6.62 11.94 -0.33
C PRO A 55 5.79 12.72 -1.34
N ALA A 56 6.10 12.59 -2.63
CA ALA A 56 5.29 13.17 -3.71
C ALA A 56 3.99 12.39 -4.00
N PHE A 57 3.95 11.12 -3.63
CA PHE A 57 2.83 10.21 -3.85
C PHE A 57 2.57 9.39 -2.59
N PHE A 58 1.35 8.86 -2.45
CA PHE A 58 1.02 7.98 -1.34
C PHE A 58 1.77 6.64 -1.47
N ASP A 59 2.55 6.30 -0.46
CA ASP A 59 3.22 5.01 -0.31
C ASP A 59 2.66 4.32 0.93
N ARG A 60 1.90 3.25 0.71
CA ARG A 60 1.16 2.55 1.77
C ARG A 60 2.09 1.86 2.76
N THR A 61 3.15 1.24 2.26
CA THR A 61 4.08 0.48 3.09
C THR A 61 4.97 1.40 3.92
N HIS A 62 5.50 2.45 3.30
CA HIS A 62 6.33 3.44 3.98
C HIS A 62 5.54 4.24 5.01
N SER A 63 4.34 4.74 4.66
CA SER A 63 3.51 5.51 5.59
C SER A 63 3.17 4.72 6.85
N ARG A 64 2.84 3.42 6.72
CA ARG A 64 2.59 2.54 7.87
C ARG A 64 3.86 2.25 8.68
N ASN A 65 4.98 1.99 8.01
CA ASN A 65 6.27 1.82 8.66
C ASN A 65 6.67 3.03 9.50
N LEU A 66 6.57 4.22 8.92
CA LEU A 66 6.83 5.49 9.60
C LEU A 66 5.88 5.68 10.78
N LEU A 67 4.57 5.49 10.58
CA LEU A 67 3.54 5.60 11.62
C LEU A 67 3.83 4.66 12.81
N PHE A 68 4.15 3.41 12.55
CA PHE A 68 4.43 2.43 13.60
C PHE A 68 5.75 2.68 14.33
N LYS A 69 6.76 3.25 13.65
CA LYS A 69 7.98 3.71 14.33
C LYS A 69 7.68 4.85 15.30
N LEU A 70 6.79 5.78 14.93
CA LEU A 70 6.37 6.94 15.73
C LEU A 70 5.51 6.59 16.94
N ALA A 71 4.75 5.50 16.90
CA ALA A 71 3.98 5.01 18.05
C ALA A 71 4.90 4.65 19.22
N SER A 72 4.48 4.86 20.46
CA SER A 72 5.22 4.51 21.68
C SER A 72 4.76 3.22 22.35
N GLY A 73 3.54 2.74 22.06
CA GLY A 73 3.00 1.52 22.64
C GLY A 73 3.75 0.23 22.26
N ASP A 74 3.69 -0.76 23.17
CA ASP A 74 4.21 -2.12 22.96
C ASP A 74 3.36 -2.93 21.98
N ILE A 75 2.08 -2.61 21.88
CA ILE A 75 1.14 -3.13 20.89
C ILE A 75 0.83 -2.01 19.91
N ILE A 76 1.04 -2.28 18.62
CA ILE A 76 0.69 -1.36 17.55
C ILE A 76 -0.54 -1.87 16.81
N SER A 77 -1.41 -0.97 16.35
CA SER A 77 -2.57 -1.33 15.54
C SER A 77 -2.80 -0.35 14.39
N ASN A 78 -2.99 -0.87 13.17
CA ASN A 78 -3.42 -0.06 12.03
C ASN A 78 -4.94 0.12 12.05
N VAL A 79 -5.38 1.35 11.80
CA VAL A 79 -6.77 1.72 11.60
C VAL A 79 -6.81 2.69 10.41
N ASP A 80 -7.43 2.28 9.31
CA ASP A 80 -7.57 3.15 8.13
C ASP A 80 -8.45 4.38 8.47
N ALA A 81 -8.27 5.50 7.77
CA ALA A 81 -8.91 6.78 8.12
C ALA A 81 -10.45 6.76 7.99
N ASP A 82 -11.01 5.77 7.30
CA ASP A 82 -12.44 5.54 7.10
C ASP A 82 -13.02 4.44 8.03
N ASN A 83 -12.19 3.90 8.93
CA ASN A 83 -12.55 2.81 9.83
C ASN A 83 -12.95 3.32 11.22
N TYR A 84 -13.99 2.71 11.79
CA TYR A 84 -14.34 2.85 13.20
C TYR A 84 -13.72 1.70 14.02
N THR A 85 -13.16 2.00 15.19
CA THR A 85 -12.61 0.99 16.11
C THR A 85 -13.69 0.27 16.91
N GLY A 86 -14.82 0.94 17.17
CA GLY A 86 -15.81 0.50 18.15
C GLY A 86 -15.38 0.79 19.59
N ILE A 87 -16.32 0.67 20.53
CA ILE A 87 -16.12 0.92 21.96
C ILE A 87 -15.21 -0.18 22.54
N GLY A 88 -14.17 0.22 23.26
CA GLY A 88 -13.28 -0.69 24.00
C GLY A 88 -12.31 -1.50 23.15
N TYR A 89 -12.07 -1.13 21.89
CA TYR A 89 -11.10 -1.79 21.02
C TYR A 89 -9.68 -1.84 21.61
N ALA A 90 -9.20 -0.76 22.22
CA ALA A 90 -7.88 -0.71 22.84
C ALA A 90 -7.78 -1.70 24.02
N ALA A 91 -8.79 -1.72 24.89
CA ALA A 91 -8.87 -2.68 25.99
C ALA A 91 -8.94 -4.13 25.49
N TYR A 92 -9.72 -4.38 24.43
CA TYR A 92 -9.82 -5.68 23.78
C TYR A 92 -8.48 -6.16 23.23
N LEU A 93 -7.70 -5.31 22.57
CA LEU A 93 -6.36 -5.70 22.10
C LEU A 93 -5.44 -6.06 23.27
N ASN A 94 -5.46 -5.26 24.34
CA ASN A 94 -4.66 -5.55 25.53
C ASN A 94 -5.04 -6.90 26.16
N GLU A 95 -6.34 -7.20 26.27
CA GLU A 95 -6.84 -8.50 26.75
C GLU A 95 -6.31 -9.64 25.88
N VAL A 96 -6.48 -9.54 24.55
CA VAL A 96 -6.02 -10.55 23.58
C VAL A 96 -4.51 -10.81 23.69
N PHE A 97 -3.68 -9.77 23.76
CA PHE A 97 -2.22 -9.92 23.91
C PHE A 97 -1.77 -10.32 25.31
N SER A 98 -2.62 -10.14 26.32
CA SER A 98 -2.36 -10.63 27.69
C SER A 98 -2.54 -12.15 27.79
N GLU A 99 -3.45 -12.72 26.98
CA GLU A 99 -3.69 -14.16 26.90
C GLU A 99 -2.64 -14.90 26.09
N ASP A 100 -2.28 -14.36 24.91
CA ASP A 100 -1.24 -14.93 24.06
C ASP A 100 -0.40 -13.81 23.43
N LYS A 101 0.90 -13.83 23.71
CA LYS A 101 1.86 -12.86 23.17
C LYS A 101 2.34 -13.26 21.77
N ASP A 102 2.28 -14.54 21.42
CA ASP A 102 2.85 -15.05 20.17
C ASP A 102 1.81 -15.04 19.03
N ILE A 103 1.11 -13.91 18.88
CA ILE A 103 0.04 -13.72 17.90
C ILE A 103 0.17 -12.40 17.13
N TYR A 104 -0.56 -12.32 16.02
CA TYR A 104 -0.94 -11.06 15.39
C TYR A 104 -2.45 -11.06 15.15
N VAL A 105 -3.09 -9.90 15.30
CA VAL A 105 -4.54 -9.74 15.25
C VAL A 105 -4.96 -9.15 13.91
N VAL A 106 -6.00 -9.73 13.29
CA VAL A 106 -6.52 -9.31 11.99
C VAL A 106 -8.05 -9.33 11.94
N ALA A 107 -8.64 -8.58 11.02
CA ALA A 107 -10.01 -8.85 10.59
C ALA A 107 -10.10 -10.21 9.88
N ASP A 108 -11.29 -10.84 9.86
CA ASP A 108 -11.47 -12.07 9.07
C ASP A 108 -11.43 -11.75 7.57
N THR A 109 -10.28 -12.03 6.95
CA THR A 109 -10.04 -11.82 5.52
C THR A 109 -10.55 -12.98 4.66
N LYS A 110 -11.09 -14.05 5.26
CA LYS A 110 -11.58 -15.23 4.53
C LYS A 110 -12.97 -14.95 3.94
N LYS A 111 -13.27 -15.60 2.81
CA LYS A 111 -14.49 -15.38 1.98
C LYS A 111 -15.81 -15.31 2.76
N ARG A 112 -15.90 -15.96 3.95
CA ARG A 112 -17.06 -15.95 4.84
C ARG A 112 -17.50 -14.54 5.30
N TYR A 113 -16.57 -13.58 5.36
CA TYR A 113 -16.84 -12.22 5.80
C TYR A 113 -16.39 -11.14 4.80
N TYR A 114 -16.47 -11.42 3.49
CA TYR A 114 -16.12 -10.44 2.44
C TYR A 114 -16.87 -9.09 2.56
N PHE A 115 -18.02 -9.07 3.24
CA PHE A 115 -18.72 -7.82 3.54
C PHE A 115 -17.95 -6.88 4.50
N LEU A 116 -16.91 -7.38 5.18
CA LEU A 116 -15.99 -6.62 6.04
C LEU A 116 -14.73 -6.15 5.30
N ARG A 117 -14.68 -6.25 3.96
CA ARG A 117 -13.48 -5.90 3.17
C ARG A 117 -12.93 -4.50 3.44
N ASN A 118 -13.78 -3.54 3.79
CA ASN A 118 -13.36 -2.18 4.12
C ASN A 118 -12.64 -2.08 5.47
N ALA A 119 -12.67 -3.14 6.28
CA ALA A 119 -11.91 -3.26 7.53
C ALA A 119 -10.71 -4.22 7.41
N PHE A 120 -10.34 -4.67 6.20
CA PHE A 120 -9.19 -5.58 6.02
C PHE A 120 -7.84 -4.94 6.36
N GLY A 121 -7.75 -3.60 6.38
CA GLY A 121 -6.59 -2.90 6.93
C GLY A 121 -6.45 -3.04 8.45
N ARG A 122 -7.44 -3.60 9.16
CA ARG A 122 -7.37 -3.81 10.61
C ARG A 122 -6.31 -4.85 10.95
N PHE A 123 -5.29 -4.39 11.65
CA PHE A 123 -4.14 -5.20 12.03
C PHE A 123 -3.64 -4.76 13.40
N ALA A 124 -3.13 -5.70 14.21
CA ALA A 124 -2.32 -5.38 15.38
C ALA A 124 -1.25 -6.46 15.64
N CYS A 125 -0.12 -6.07 16.20
CA CYS A 125 0.93 -6.97 16.66
C CYS A 125 1.74 -6.32 17.78
N GLN A 126 2.63 -7.08 18.42
CA GLN A 126 3.64 -6.47 19.27
C GLN A 126 4.63 -5.68 18.40
N LYS A 127 4.93 -4.45 18.81
CA LYS A 127 5.86 -3.56 18.11
C LYS A 127 7.23 -4.21 17.91
N LYS A 128 7.71 -4.96 18.91
CA LYS A 128 8.99 -5.69 18.83
C LYS A 128 9.02 -6.71 17.68
N ASP A 129 7.90 -7.37 17.40
CA ASP A 129 7.82 -8.39 16.34
C ASP A 129 7.80 -7.71 14.97
N TYR A 130 7.07 -6.60 14.85
CA TYR A 130 7.08 -5.75 13.65
C TYR A 130 8.49 -5.25 13.31
N ILE A 131 9.23 -4.77 14.32
CA ILE A 131 10.62 -4.33 14.16
C ILE A 131 11.52 -5.52 13.79
N ALA A 132 11.34 -6.69 14.42
CA ALA A 132 12.17 -7.86 14.18
C ALA A 132 12.09 -8.37 12.73
N ILE A 133 10.96 -8.20 12.06
CA ILE A 133 10.79 -8.58 10.65
C ILE A 133 11.08 -7.43 9.67
N GLY A 134 11.57 -6.29 10.15
CA GLY A 134 11.89 -5.13 9.31
C GLY A 134 10.66 -4.36 8.80
N GLY A 135 9.50 -4.49 9.45
CA GLY A 135 8.26 -3.82 9.06
C GLY A 135 7.62 -4.38 7.78
N MET A 136 6.84 -3.55 7.09
CA MET A 136 6.31 -3.85 5.75
C MET A 136 7.39 -3.65 4.68
N ASP A 137 7.41 -4.47 3.64
CA ASP A 137 8.39 -4.36 2.55
C ASP A 137 8.14 -3.08 1.73
N GLU A 138 9.02 -2.07 1.86
CA GLU A 138 8.86 -0.76 1.18
C GLU A 138 9.12 -0.82 -0.33
N THR A 139 9.53 -1.98 -0.83
CA THR A 139 9.58 -2.21 -2.27
C THR A 139 8.19 -2.51 -2.85
N MET A 140 7.20 -2.88 -2.03
CA MET A 140 5.80 -3.10 -2.40
C MET A 140 4.98 -1.80 -2.38
N LYS A 141 5.27 -0.89 -3.32
CA LYS A 141 4.73 0.49 -3.32
C LYS A 141 3.25 0.63 -3.68
N SER A 142 2.64 -0.44 -4.21
CA SER A 142 1.29 -0.41 -4.78
C SER A 142 0.23 -1.02 -3.84
N TYR A 143 -1.05 -0.89 -4.17
CA TYR A 143 -2.13 -1.62 -3.50
C TYR A 143 -2.10 -3.13 -3.77
N GLY A 144 -2.21 -3.95 -2.72
CA GLY A 144 -2.45 -5.38 -2.81
C GLY A 144 -1.23 -6.20 -2.36
N SER A 145 -1.47 -7.31 -1.67
CA SER A 145 -0.46 -8.30 -1.27
C SER A 145 0.59 -7.85 -0.23
N GLU A 146 0.77 -6.55 0.02
CA GLU A 146 1.71 -6.02 1.00
C GLU A 146 1.36 -6.42 2.44
N THR A 147 0.06 -6.53 2.72
CA THR A 147 -0.45 -6.99 4.01
C THR A 147 -0.34 -8.52 4.16
N ILE A 148 -0.42 -9.28 3.05
CA ILE A 148 -0.25 -10.74 3.05
C ILE A 148 1.21 -11.08 3.36
N ASP A 149 2.15 -10.39 2.70
CA ASP A 149 3.59 -10.52 2.95
C ASP A 149 3.94 -10.31 4.44
N LEU A 150 3.38 -9.25 5.04
CA LEU A 150 3.55 -8.98 6.47
C LEU A 150 3.07 -10.14 7.35
N TYR A 151 1.89 -10.71 7.07
CA TYR A 151 1.31 -11.79 7.87
C TYR A 151 2.09 -13.10 7.73
N GLU A 152 2.58 -13.39 6.53
CA GLU A 152 3.42 -14.57 6.30
C GLU A 152 4.77 -14.44 7.02
N ARG A 153 5.39 -13.27 7.01
CA ARG A 153 6.62 -13.03 7.76
C ARG A 153 6.42 -13.09 9.28
N LEU A 154 5.32 -12.56 9.80
CA LEU A 154 4.94 -12.77 11.21
C LEU A 154 4.70 -14.25 11.54
N SER A 155 4.07 -15.00 10.62
CA SER A 155 3.88 -16.43 10.78
C SER A 155 5.20 -17.20 10.78
N ASN A 156 6.14 -16.80 9.91
CA ASN A 156 7.49 -17.37 9.86
C ASN A 156 8.34 -17.01 11.10
N LEU A 157 8.04 -15.89 11.78
CA LEU A 157 8.56 -15.57 13.11
C LEU A 157 7.97 -16.47 14.21
N GLY A 158 6.97 -17.30 13.89
CA GLY A 158 6.28 -18.19 14.82
C GLY A 158 5.05 -17.56 15.48
N ARG A 159 4.53 -16.45 14.95
CA ARG A 159 3.29 -15.81 15.44
C ARG A 159 2.06 -16.43 14.80
N LYS A 160 0.98 -16.58 15.57
CA LYS A 160 -0.28 -17.16 15.09
C LYS A 160 -1.28 -16.06 14.73
N GLU A 161 -2.06 -16.31 13.68
CA GLU A 161 -3.20 -15.47 13.33
C GLU A 161 -4.28 -15.52 14.43
N TYR A 162 -4.68 -14.36 14.93
CA TYR A 162 -5.85 -14.19 15.78
C TYR A 162 -6.90 -13.35 15.06
N VAL A 163 -8.05 -13.95 14.77
CA VAL A 163 -9.13 -13.29 14.02
C VAL A 163 -10.10 -12.58 14.96
N ILE A 164 -10.35 -11.29 14.72
CA ILE A 164 -11.36 -10.50 15.44
C ILE A 164 -12.76 -11.03 15.11
N LYS A 165 -13.39 -11.69 16.08
CA LYS A 165 -14.75 -12.23 15.93
C LYS A 165 -15.85 -11.19 16.18
N ASN A 166 -15.56 -10.16 16.98
CA ASN A 166 -16.51 -9.11 17.29
C ASN A 166 -16.58 -8.08 16.16
N THR A 167 -17.56 -8.24 15.27
CA THR A 167 -17.73 -7.36 14.09
C THR A 167 -18.09 -5.92 14.45
N ASN A 168 -18.50 -5.62 15.68
CA ASN A 168 -18.68 -4.23 16.12
C ASN A 168 -17.36 -3.43 16.16
N LEU A 169 -16.22 -4.14 16.17
CA LEU A 169 -14.88 -3.56 16.11
C LEU A 169 -14.37 -3.38 14.67
N LEU A 170 -15.16 -3.76 13.66
CA LEU A 170 -14.78 -3.85 12.25
C LEU A 170 -15.69 -3.02 11.33
N LYS A 171 -16.25 -1.92 11.84
CA LYS A 171 -17.10 -1.03 11.04
C LYS A 171 -16.23 -0.07 10.22
N ALA A 172 -16.62 0.19 8.97
CA ALA A 172 -15.96 1.13 8.09
C ALA A 172 -16.98 1.88 7.24
N ILE A 173 -16.63 3.10 6.82
CA ILE A 173 -17.41 3.83 5.82
C ILE A 173 -17.23 3.12 4.48
N SER A 174 -18.33 2.91 3.76
CA SER A 174 -18.25 2.28 2.44
C SER A 174 -17.75 3.28 1.41
N HIS A 175 -16.80 2.85 0.59
CA HIS A 175 -16.27 3.61 -0.53
C HIS A 175 -16.01 2.69 -1.73
N ALA A 176 -15.76 3.26 -2.90
CA ALA A 176 -15.45 2.48 -4.11
C ALA A 176 -13.96 2.08 -4.14
N ASP A 177 -13.61 1.00 -4.86
CA ASP A 177 -12.21 0.52 -4.90
C ASP A 177 -11.30 1.48 -5.70
N GLU A 178 -11.88 2.30 -6.60
CA GLU A 178 -11.17 3.33 -7.35
C GLU A 178 -10.51 4.36 -6.44
N GLU A 179 -11.17 4.71 -5.34
CA GLU A 179 -10.67 5.67 -4.35
C GLU A 179 -9.40 5.16 -3.63
N ARG A 180 -9.14 3.84 -3.63
CA ARG A 180 -7.99 3.23 -2.94
C ARG A 180 -6.65 3.54 -3.59
N ILE A 181 -6.65 3.75 -4.92
CA ILE A 181 -5.44 3.86 -5.74
C ILE A 181 -5.25 5.25 -6.36
N GLU A 182 -6.20 6.17 -6.19
CA GLU A 182 -6.22 7.48 -6.85
C GLU A 182 -4.96 8.32 -6.60
N ASN A 183 -4.33 8.15 -5.43
CA ASN A 183 -3.15 8.91 -5.00
C ASN A 183 -1.84 8.11 -5.04
N GLU A 184 -1.86 6.91 -5.62
CA GLU A 184 -0.66 6.07 -5.77
C GLU A 184 0.19 6.51 -6.97
N PHE A 185 1.49 6.21 -6.90
CA PHE A 185 2.50 6.58 -7.90
C PHE A 185 2.06 6.22 -9.33
N PHE A 186 1.60 4.99 -9.55
CA PHE A 186 1.30 4.50 -10.89
C PHE A 186 0.28 5.38 -11.62
N LEU A 187 -0.87 5.66 -11.00
CA LEU A 187 -1.92 6.48 -11.64
C LEU A 187 -1.54 7.95 -11.76
N LYS A 188 -0.82 8.52 -10.78
CA LYS A 188 -0.40 9.93 -10.84
C LYS A 188 0.74 10.16 -11.83
N ASN A 189 1.60 9.16 -12.02
CA ASN A 189 2.85 9.29 -12.76
C ASN A 189 2.84 8.63 -14.14
N ILE A 190 1.82 7.86 -14.52
CA ILE A 190 1.73 7.32 -15.88
C ILE A 190 1.55 8.44 -16.92
N ASP A 191 2.38 8.41 -17.96
CA ASP A 191 2.30 9.28 -19.15
C ASP A 191 1.53 8.58 -20.27
N ARG A 192 2.01 7.39 -20.68
CA ARG A 192 1.41 6.59 -21.76
C ARG A 192 1.45 5.11 -21.42
N PHE A 193 0.47 4.40 -21.97
CA PHE A 193 0.30 2.97 -21.81
C PHE A 193 0.09 2.32 -23.17
N TYR A 194 0.79 1.22 -23.39
CA TYR A 194 0.67 0.42 -24.59
C TYR A 194 0.46 -1.05 -24.26
N SER A 195 -0.28 -1.72 -25.13
CA SER A 195 -0.47 -3.17 -25.09
C SER A 195 -0.10 -3.77 -26.44
N LYS A 196 0.58 -4.91 -26.39
CA LYS A 196 0.96 -5.72 -27.54
C LYS A 196 0.42 -7.12 -27.32
N TYR A 197 -0.40 -7.57 -28.26
CA TYR A 197 -0.93 -8.93 -28.25
C TYR A 197 0.18 -9.92 -28.61
N LEU A 198 0.36 -10.97 -27.79
CA LEU A 198 1.32 -12.04 -28.07
C LEU A 198 0.61 -13.33 -28.48
N SER A 199 -0.42 -13.74 -27.72
CA SER A 199 -1.22 -14.93 -27.95
C SER A 199 -2.61 -14.82 -27.31
N HIS A 200 -3.47 -15.82 -27.50
CA HIS A 200 -4.81 -15.86 -26.90
C HIS A 200 -4.85 -15.75 -25.37
N ASP A 201 -3.71 -16.00 -24.73
CA ASP A 201 -3.49 -16.09 -23.29
C ASP A 201 -2.25 -15.29 -22.86
N SER A 202 -1.75 -14.36 -23.68
CA SER A 202 -0.69 -13.46 -23.23
C SER A 202 -0.62 -12.14 -23.99
N SER A 203 -0.21 -11.10 -23.25
CA SER A 203 0.05 -9.76 -23.79
C SER A 203 1.32 -9.20 -23.18
N GLU A 204 1.99 -8.32 -23.91
CA GLU A 204 3.10 -7.50 -23.40
C GLU A 204 2.57 -6.09 -23.14
N LEU A 205 2.84 -5.56 -21.95
CA LEU A 205 2.45 -4.23 -21.51
C LEU A 205 3.68 -3.34 -21.46
N LEU A 206 3.53 -2.08 -21.86
CA LEU A 206 4.54 -1.05 -21.74
C LEU A 206 3.93 0.19 -21.08
N PHE A 207 4.52 0.62 -19.98
CA PHE A 207 4.17 1.82 -19.23
C PHE A 207 5.30 2.82 -19.34
N LEU A 208 4.99 4.02 -19.82
CA LEU A 208 5.88 5.17 -19.82
C LEU A 208 5.43 6.11 -18.70
N PHE A 209 6.35 6.51 -17.84
CA PHE A 209 6.08 7.40 -16.71
C PHE A 209 6.61 8.81 -16.98
N LYS A 210 5.99 9.81 -16.35
CA LYS A 210 6.30 11.25 -16.49
C LYS A 210 7.70 11.62 -15.97
N ASP A 211 8.29 10.77 -15.15
CA ASP A 211 9.65 10.91 -14.62
C ASP A 211 10.72 10.30 -15.55
N HIS A 212 10.36 9.98 -16.80
CA HIS A 212 11.22 9.35 -17.80
C HIS A 212 11.66 7.92 -17.46
N ASN A 213 11.00 7.25 -16.52
CA ASN A 213 11.16 5.81 -16.33
C ASN A 213 10.13 5.02 -17.16
N TYR A 214 10.45 3.79 -17.56
CA TYR A 214 9.49 2.85 -18.13
C TYR A 214 9.48 1.52 -17.38
N GLU A 215 8.35 0.84 -17.45
CA GLU A 215 8.20 -0.55 -17.02
C GLU A 215 7.54 -1.34 -18.16
N LYS A 216 8.10 -2.50 -18.50
CA LYS A 216 7.59 -3.38 -19.55
C LYS A 216 7.51 -4.80 -19.01
N CYS A 217 6.40 -5.50 -19.24
CA CYS A 217 6.23 -6.86 -18.72
C CYS A 217 5.29 -7.69 -19.58
N LYS A 218 5.39 -9.02 -19.48
CA LYS A 218 4.42 -9.94 -20.08
C LYS A 218 3.40 -10.36 -19.03
N ILE A 219 2.14 -10.36 -19.41
CA ILE A 219 1.03 -10.83 -18.57
C ILE A 219 0.39 -12.09 -19.17
N VAL A 220 -0.07 -12.98 -18.30
CA VAL A 220 -0.81 -14.20 -18.63
C VAL A 220 -2.05 -14.30 -17.74
N PRO A 221 -3.16 -14.93 -18.17
CA PRO A 221 -4.30 -15.23 -17.31
C PRO A 221 -3.84 -15.95 -16.05
N GLU A 222 -4.39 -15.58 -14.91
CA GLU A 222 -4.10 -16.29 -13.68
C GLU A 222 -4.91 -17.59 -13.63
N ILE A 223 -4.21 -18.72 -13.48
CA ILE A 223 -4.83 -20.07 -13.52
C ILE A 223 -5.20 -20.54 -12.09
N ILE A 224 -4.73 -19.85 -11.05
CA ILE A 224 -4.91 -20.21 -9.63
C ILE A 224 -5.90 -19.25 -8.98
N GLU A 225 -6.74 -19.74 -8.06
CA GLU A 225 -7.90 -19.08 -7.42
C GLU A 225 -7.63 -17.79 -6.60
N THR A 226 -6.81 -16.86 -7.09
CA THR A 226 -6.88 -15.48 -6.63
C THR A 226 -7.86 -14.73 -7.54
N HIS A 227 -8.53 -13.70 -7.04
CA HIS A 227 -9.58 -12.99 -7.77
C HIS A 227 -9.04 -12.07 -8.89
N LEU A 228 -7.83 -12.34 -9.39
CA LEU A 228 -7.13 -11.50 -10.36
C LEU A 228 -7.31 -12.04 -11.79
N PRO A 229 -7.50 -11.16 -12.78
CA PRO A 229 -7.68 -11.57 -14.17
C PRO A 229 -6.38 -11.99 -14.86
N ALA A 230 -5.21 -11.56 -14.38
CA ALA A 230 -3.91 -11.85 -14.97
C ALA A 230 -2.75 -11.67 -13.96
N THR A 231 -1.62 -12.34 -14.20
CA THR A 231 -0.35 -12.21 -13.47
C THR A 231 0.81 -11.85 -14.41
N ILE A 232 1.89 -11.26 -13.88
CA ILE A 232 3.15 -11.05 -14.63
C ILE A 232 3.80 -12.42 -14.78
N LEU A 233 4.21 -12.72 -16.01
CA LEU A 233 5.05 -13.87 -16.26
C LEU A 233 6.41 -13.64 -15.58
N GLU A 234 6.77 -14.53 -14.64
CA GLU A 234 7.99 -14.42 -13.84
C GLU A 234 9.22 -14.16 -14.72
N GLY A 235 10.07 -13.23 -14.31
CA GLY A 235 11.30 -12.87 -15.02
C GLY A 235 11.12 -11.99 -16.27
N THR A 236 9.91 -11.48 -16.54
CA THR A 236 9.64 -10.62 -17.71
C THR A 236 9.56 -9.13 -17.42
N LEU A 237 9.66 -8.72 -16.15
CA LEU A 237 9.63 -7.31 -15.76
C LEU A 237 10.95 -6.64 -16.15
N GLU A 238 10.90 -5.79 -17.17
CA GLU A 238 11.96 -4.89 -17.60
C GLU A 238 11.68 -3.48 -17.05
N LYS A 239 12.71 -2.81 -16.53
CA LYS A 239 12.66 -1.42 -16.09
C LYS A 239 13.84 -0.66 -16.68
N GLY A 240 13.62 0.60 -17.04
CA GLY A 240 14.68 1.46 -17.56
C GLY A 240 14.21 2.89 -17.75
N THR A 241 14.90 3.62 -18.61
CA THR A 241 14.60 5.02 -18.91
C THR A 241 14.10 5.22 -20.33
N TRP A 242 13.28 6.24 -20.55
CA TRP A 242 12.79 6.58 -21.87
C TRP A 242 12.89 8.06 -22.20
N THR A 243 13.11 8.33 -23.49
CA THR A 243 13.08 9.67 -24.07
C THR A 243 12.28 9.66 -25.36
N GLU A 244 11.83 10.84 -25.79
CA GLU A 244 11.10 11.01 -27.04
C GLU A 244 11.59 12.25 -27.78
N GLU A 245 11.79 12.10 -29.08
CA GLU A 245 12.19 13.16 -30.00
C GLU A 245 11.52 12.91 -31.37
N GLY A 246 10.65 13.84 -31.76
CA GLY A 246 9.84 13.69 -32.96
C GLY A 246 8.92 12.47 -32.86
N ASN A 247 9.06 11.52 -33.79
CA ASN A 247 8.26 10.29 -33.84
C ASN A 247 9.00 9.07 -33.28
N ASN A 248 10.09 9.28 -32.55
CA ASN A 248 10.89 8.20 -31.98
C ASN A 248 10.80 8.23 -30.46
N ILE A 249 10.60 7.06 -29.87
CA ILE A 249 10.75 6.78 -28.44
C ILE A 249 11.97 5.88 -28.27
N TRP A 250 12.86 6.20 -27.35
CA TRP A 250 13.95 5.32 -26.95
C TRP A 250 13.64 4.73 -25.60
N LEU A 251 13.72 3.39 -25.48
CA LEU A 251 13.71 2.67 -24.22
C LEU A 251 15.13 2.15 -24.00
N ASP A 252 15.90 2.84 -23.17
CA ASP A 252 17.35 2.64 -23.05
C ASP A 252 18.05 2.67 -24.44
N ASP A 253 18.52 1.53 -24.94
CA ASP A 253 19.18 1.38 -26.24
C ASP A 253 18.23 1.00 -27.39
N LYS A 254 16.97 0.65 -27.08
CA LYS A 254 15.97 0.22 -28.07
C LYS A 254 15.21 1.41 -28.63
N THR A 255 15.12 1.49 -29.96
CA THR A 255 14.37 2.56 -30.63
C THR A 255 13.00 2.07 -31.09
N PHE A 256 11.97 2.85 -30.83
CA PHE A 256 10.60 2.62 -31.24
C PHE A 256 10.08 3.80 -32.06
N GLN A 257 9.38 3.51 -33.15
CA GLN A 257 8.74 4.51 -34.00
C GLN A 257 7.24 4.60 -33.71
N ILE A 258 6.78 5.82 -33.46
CA ILE A 258 5.37 6.16 -33.36
C ILE A 258 4.81 6.28 -34.78
N ALA A 259 3.76 5.52 -35.05
CA ALA A 259 3.01 5.55 -36.29
C ALA A 259 1.55 5.94 -36.04
N ASP A 260 0.79 6.09 -37.13
CA ASP A 260 -0.63 6.49 -37.08
C ASP A 260 -1.45 5.65 -36.10
N LYS A 261 -2.41 6.31 -35.44
CA LYS A 261 -3.36 5.71 -34.47
C LYS A 261 -2.70 5.15 -33.21
N GLY A 262 -1.57 5.69 -32.79
CA GLY A 262 -0.91 5.32 -31.52
C GLY A 262 -0.21 3.96 -31.58
N ARG A 263 0.15 3.51 -32.78
CA ARG A 263 0.95 2.30 -32.97
C ARG A 263 2.41 2.62 -32.68
N LEU A 264 3.10 1.73 -31.97
CA LEU A 264 4.49 1.86 -31.59
C LEU A 264 5.25 0.60 -32.01
N THR A 265 6.20 0.76 -32.93
CA THR A 265 6.93 -0.35 -33.56
C THR A 265 8.41 -0.28 -33.20
N GLU A 266 8.98 -1.38 -32.70
CA GLU A 266 10.42 -1.47 -32.44
C GLU A 266 11.22 -1.53 -33.75
N VAL A 267 12.22 -0.66 -33.90
CA VAL A 267 13.04 -0.58 -35.11
C VAL A 267 13.97 -1.79 -35.18
N GLY A 268 13.89 -2.53 -36.28
CA GLY A 268 14.74 -3.71 -36.51
C GLY A 268 14.22 -4.98 -35.83
N ASN A 269 13.06 -4.93 -35.17
CA ASN A 269 12.38 -6.09 -34.62
C ASN A 269 11.05 -6.35 -35.37
N SER A 270 10.78 -7.62 -35.69
CA SER A 270 9.54 -8.04 -36.35
C SER A 270 8.52 -8.65 -35.38
N ASP A 271 8.76 -8.59 -34.07
CA ASP A 271 7.91 -9.22 -33.04
C ASP A 271 6.54 -8.56 -32.84
N GLY A 272 6.05 -7.75 -33.78
CA GLY A 272 4.74 -7.11 -33.71
C GLY A 272 4.72 -5.80 -32.94
N ASP A 273 3.59 -5.09 -33.05
CA ASP A 273 3.45 -3.70 -32.63
C ASP A 273 2.76 -3.55 -31.26
N PHE A 274 3.17 -2.52 -30.54
CA PHE A 274 2.44 -1.98 -29.40
C PHE A 274 1.34 -1.03 -29.87
N TYR A 275 0.20 -1.04 -29.19
CA TYR A 275 -0.91 -0.13 -29.44
C TYR A 275 -1.23 0.66 -28.19
N LYS A 276 -1.27 1.98 -28.34
CA LYS A 276 -1.63 2.90 -27.25
C LYS A 276 -3.05 2.62 -26.80
N ILE A 277 -3.25 2.62 -25.49
CA ILE A 277 -4.56 2.48 -24.88
C ILE A 277 -4.92 3.79 -24.18
N ASP A 278 -5.94 4.48 -24.70
CA ASP A 278 -6.41 5.77 -24.19
C ASP A 278 -7.66 5.65 -23.29
N ASP A 279 -8.21 4.46 -23.10
CA ASP A 279 -9.39 4.25 -22.24
C ASP A 279 -9.00 4.36 -20.76
N VAL A 280 -9.41 5.45 -20.13
CA VAL A 280 -9.15 5.75 -18.71
C VAL A 280 -9.72 4.68 -17.76
N ARG A 281 -10.88 4.10 -18.07
CA ARG A 281 -11.47 3.05 -17.21
C ARG A 281 -10.69 1.75 -17.34
N PHE A 282 -10.26 1.43 -18.56
CA PHE A 282 -9.36 0.31 -18.79
C PHE A 282 -8.03 0.51 -18.07
N LEU A 283 -7.44 1.70 -18.17
CA LEU A 283 -6.23 2.09 -17.45
C LEU A 283 -6.37 1.94 -15.94
N GLN A 284 -7.50 2.35 -15.35
CA GLN A 284 -7.77 2.15 -13.93
C GLN A 284 -7.87 0.66 -13.55
N ASN A 285 -8.49 -0.16 -14.38
CA ASN A 285 -8.56 -1.61 -14.15
C ASN A 285 -7.18 -2.28 -14.30
N VAL A 286 -6.41 -1.89 -15.32
CA VAL A 286 -5.03 -2.34 -15.50
C VAL A 286 -4.17 -1.86 -14.33
N ALA A 287 -4.32 -0.63 -13.85
CA ALA A 287 -3.60 -0.11 -12.70
C ALA A 287 -3.87 -0.94 -11.45
N LYS A 288 -5.15 -1.24 -11.15
CA LYS A 288 -5.51 -2.14 -10.04
C LYS A 288 -4.81 -3.48 -10.19
N ASN A 289 -4.90 -4.11 -11.36
CA ASN A 289 -4.26 -5.39 -11.61
C ASN A 289 -2.74 -5.28 -11.52
N TYR A 290 -2.13 -4.27 -12.13
CA TYR A 290 -0.69 -4.02 -12.13
C TYR A 290 -0.14 -3.88 -10.71
N SER A 291 -0.83 -3.10 -9.88
CA SER A 291 -0.54 -2.96 -8.46
C SER A 291 -0.50 -4.30 -7.73
N PHE A 292 -1.53 -5.14 -7.94
CA PHE A 292 -1.55 -6.50 -7.41
C PHE A 292 -0.43 -7.37 -7.98
N ILE A 293 -0.18 -7.26 -9.28
CA ILE A 293 0.74 -8.12 -9.99
C ILE A 293 2.19 -7.87 -9.56
N ILE A 294 2.63 -6.61 -9.49
CA ILE A 294 3.99 -6.26 -9.06
C ILE A 294 4.21 -6.67 -7.60
N ASN A 295 3.26 -6.40 -6.72
CA ASN A 295 3.38 -6.81 -5.33
C ASN A 295 3.27 -8.34 -5.16
N ASN A 296 2.53 -9.05 -6.03
CA ASN A 296 2.48 -10.51 -6.04
C ASN A 296 3.79 -11.13 -6.47
N ASP A 297 4.48 -10.58 -7.48
CA ASP A 297 5.81 -11.03 -7.87
C ASP A 297 6.79 -10.87 -6.70
N LYS A 298 6.73 -9.71 -6.02
CA LYS A 298 7.54 -9.47 -4.83
C LYS A 298 7.18 -10.42 -3.67
N LEU A 299 5.89 -10.68 -3.44
CA LEU A 299 5.43 -11.65 -2.45
C LEU A 299 5.94 -13.06 -2.78
N ALA A 300 5.84 -13.48 -4.05
CA ALA A 300 6.34 -14.77 -4.51
C ALA A 300 7.86 -14.87 -4.35
N GLN A 301 8.60 -13.79 -4.63
CA GLN A 301 10.03 -13.71 -4.36
C GLN A 301 10.32 -13.88 -2.86
N ASN A 302 9.68 -13.10 -1.98
CA ASN A 302 9.89 -13.20 -0.54
C ASN A 302 9.57 -14.61 0.00
N LYS A 303 8.55 -15.28 -0.56
CA LYS A 303 8.23 -16.69 -0.27
C LYS A 303 9.34 -17.64 -0.69
N ARG A 304 9.82 -17.53 -1.94
CA ARG A 304 10.90 -18.38 -2.48
C ARG A 304 12.18 -18.22 -1.66
N ASP A 305 12.50 -16.98 -1.31
CA ASP A 305 13.72 -16.63 -0.58
C ASP A 305 13.58 -16.90 0.94
N LYS A 306 12.37 -17.21 1.42
CA LYS A 306 12.03 -17.34 2.84
C LYS A 306 12.45 -16.10 3.64
N SER A 307 12.25 -14.93 3.04
CA SER A 307 12.61 -13.63 3.61
C SER A 307 11.84 -13.40 4.89
N LEU A 308 12.48 -13.56 6.04
CA LEU A 308 11.89 -13.20 7.33
C LEU A 308 11.96 -11.69 7.58
N VAL A 309 13.09 -11.09 7.20
CA VAL A 309 13.39 -9.67 7.39
C VAL A 309 13.50 -9.00 6.03
N VAL A 310 12.89 -7.83 5.89
CA VAL A 310 12.93 -6.99 4.68
C VAL A 310 13.53 -5.62 5.00
N ASN A 311 13.69 -4.77 3.96
CA ASN A 311 14.23 -3.42 4.04
C ASN A 311 15.68 -3.36 4.56
N ASP A 312 16.63 -3.76 3.70
CA ASP A 312 18.08 -3.86 3.93
C ASP A 312 18.66 -2.79 4.90
N ASN A 313 18.59 -3.12 6.20
CA ASN A 313 19.08 -2.39 7.39
C ASN A 313 18.19 -1.28 7.99
N SER A 314 17.16 -0.75 7.32
CA SER A 314 16.18 0.15 7.94
C SER A 314 14.96 0.40 7.04
N PHE A 315 13.83 0.76 7.65
CA PHE A 315 12.52 1.01 7.06
C PHE A 315 11.87 2.25 7.68
N GLY A 316 10.85 2.83 7.06
CA GLY A 316 10.04 3.92 7.62
C GLY A 316 10.85 5.19 7.88
N LYS A 317 11.85 5.45 7.04
CA LYS A 317 12.71 6.64 7.17
C LYS A 317 11.98 7.88 6.72
N GLY A 318 12.11 8.96 7.45
CA GLY A 318 11.58 10.23 6.99
C GLY A 318 11.65 11.32 8.03
N CYS A 319 11.42 12.53 7.55
CA CYS A 319 11.31 13.72 8.36
C CYS A 319 9.83 14.04 8.60
N VAL A 320 9.46 14.19 9.87
CA VAL A 320 8.08 14.55 10.27
C VAL A 320 8.07 15.74 11.21
N THR A 321 7.04 16.56 11.11
CA THR A 321 6.72 17.61 12.07
C THR A 321 5.70 17.05 13.08
N PHE A 322 6.12 16.91 14.34
CA PHE A 322 5.28 16.54 15.47
C PHE A 322 4.51 17.74 16.01
N ASN A 323 3.19 17.58 16.15
CA ASN A 323 2.26 18.57 16.68
C ASN A 323 2.52 20.00 16.15
N PHE A 324 2.73 20.09 14.83
CA PHE A 324 2.92 21.34 14.06
C PHE A 324 4.20 22.13 14.30
N GLU A 325 5.06 21.71 15.21
CA GLU A 325 6.18 22.56 15.66
C GLU A 325 7.53 21.84 15.67
N THR A 326 7.56 20.57 16.07
CA THR A 326 8.84 19.88 16.35
C THR A 326 9.23 18.98 15.20
N LEU A 327 10.38 19.25 14.58
CA LEU A 327 10.94 18.35 13.56
C LEU A 327 11.52 17.09 14.22
N VAL A 328 11.16 15.92 13.69
CA VAL A 328 11.63 14.60 14.14
C VAL A 328 12.13 13.84 12.92
N ASN A 329 13.38 13.37 12.99
CA ASN A 329 13.97 12.52 11.97
C ASN A 329 13.86 11.05 12.41
N ILE A 330 13.23 10.24 11.57
CA ILE A 330 13.14 8.79 11.76
C ILE A 330 14.14 8.12 10.83
N SER A 331 15.05 7.34 11.44
CA SER A 331 16.15 6.64 10.78
C SER A 331 15.93 5.16 10.57
#